data_AF-A0A554MGX3-F1
#
_entry.id   AF-A0A554MGX3-F1
#
_cell.length_a   1.000
_cell.length_b   1.000
_cell.length_c   1.000
_cell.angle_alpha   90.00
_cell.angle_beta   90.00
_cell.angle_gamma   90.00
#
_symmetry.space_group_name_H-M   'P 1'
#
loop_
_entity.id
_entity.type
_entity.pdbx_description
1 polymer ?
#
loop_
_entity_poly.entity_id
_entity_poly.type
_entity_poly.pdbx_seq_one_letter_code
_entity_poly.pdbx_strand_id
1 'polypeptide(L)'
;MGSGELRKRFLEFFKERGHSVIPSSSLVPGNDPTTLFTGSGMQPLIPYLLGQKHPMGTRLVDSQKCFRADDIEEVGDNRHTTFFEMLGNWSLGDYFKEEQLPWFFSFLVDELGLDPQKLYVTVFAGDPKNNIPKDEESIAIWKRLFAEKGIEAKDVVLDTSEKGSELGMQGARIFAYNAKKNWWSRAGAPENMPPGEPGGPDSEVFFEFTQVEHNLAFGQNCHPNCDCGRFLEIGNSVFMEYKKQENGGFEKLVQRNVDFGGGLERITAASNADGDVFKIDTLHAVIQKIEELSGARYESAFQQSFRVVADHIRGAAFMIADGVLPSNTERGYFVRRLLRRAVRHADKLGMKQGVFAELVSPAIENYGEQYPEIKEQEQLIKETIQKEEVRFRETLAKGLKEFEKLSGKGISGYEAFNLYQSYGFPLDVTLELAKEKNIEVDRDGFQQEFQKHQEVSRTGAAGRFKGGLADASVETTRLHTANHLLLAALRQVLGEHVHQRGSNITAERIRLDFSHPQKAAPEELKKVEELVNEKIQEGLGMIKREMSKEEAQKLGAEMEFGIKYGDVVSVYFAEDEKGNVFSKEFCGGPHVKNTSELGKFKILKEEAVSAGIRRIRAVLD
;
A
#
# COMPACT_ATOMS: atom_id res chain seq x y z
N MET A 1 -21.25 -18.19 8.05
CA MET A 1 -19.88 -18.70 8.15
C MET A 1 -18.96 -17.56 8.54
N GLY A 2 -17.99 -17.78 9.43
CA GLY A 2 -17.00 -16.76 9.78
C GLY A 2 -15.88 -16.66 8.73
N SER A 3 -15.28 -15.48 8.57
CA SER A 3 -14.21 -15.27 7.59
C SER A 3 -12.95 -16.07 7.92
N GLY A 4 -12.63 -16.25 9.20
CA GLY A 4 -11.50 -17.11 9.63
C GLY A 4 -11.70 -18.58 9.26
N GLU A 5 -12.92 -19.09 9.39
CA GLU A 5 -13.28 -20.46 8.97
C GLU A 5 -13.17 -20.60 7.45
N LEU A 6 -13.70 -19.63 6.70
CA LEU A 6 -13.65 -19.61 5.24
C LEU A 6 -12.21 -19.62 4.72
N ARG A 7 -11.36 -18.75 5.27
CA ARG A 7 -9.93 -18.69 4.94
C ARG A 7 -9.27 -20.05 5.15
N LYS A 8 -9.50 -20.67 6.32
CA LYS A 8 -8.94 -21.98 6.64
C LYS A 8 -9.36 -23.06 5.62
N ARG A 9 -10.67 -23.13 5.31
CA ARG A 9 -11.21 -24.07 4.31
C ARG A 9 -10.59 -23.85 2.93
N PHE A 10 -10.40 -22.60 2.50
CA PHE A 10 -9.74 -22.30 1.23
C PHE A 10 -8.29 -22.82 1.20
N LEU A 11 -7.51 -22.53 2.23
CA LEU A 11 -6.12 -22.98 2.33
C LEU A 11 -6.02 -24.52 2.36
N GLU A 12 -6.91 -25.19 3.11
CA GLU A 12 -6.97 -26.64 3.19
C GLU A 12 -7.39 -27.26 1.85
N PHE A 13 -8.40 -26.69 1.19
CA PHE A 13 -8.91 -27.14 -0.12
C PHE A 13 -7.82 -27.17 -1.19
N PHE A 14 -6.98 -26.13 -1.27
CA PHE A 14 -5.87 -26.09 -2.22
C PHE A 14 -4.65 -26.90 -1.75
N LYS A 15 -4.41 -26.99 -0.44
CA LYS A 15 -3.36 -27.86 0.10
C LYS A 15 -3.60 -29.34 -0.25
N GLU A 16 -4.85 -29.80 -0.19
CA GLU A 16 -5.24 -31.15 -0.63
C GLU A 16 -5.01 -31.39 -2.14
N ARG A 17 -4.95 -30.31 -2.92
CA ARG A 17 -4.63 -30.32 -4.37
C ARG A 17 -3.14 -30.11 -4.65
N GLY A 18 -2.30 -30.20 -3.62
CA GLY A 18 -0.85 -30.15 -3.74
C GLY A 18 -0.27 -28.74 -3.74
N HIS A 19 -1.04 -27.72 -3.37
CA HIS A 19 -0.53 -26.36 -3.20
C HIS A 19 0.23 -26.23 -1.88
N SER A 20 1.37 -25.57 -1.94
CA SER A 20 2.11 -25.15 -0.75
C SER A 20 1.49 -23.89 -0.17
N VAL A 21 1.07 -23.95 1.10
CA VAL A 21 0.60 -22.76 1.84
C VAL A 21 1.80 -21.86 2.12
N ILE A 22 1.79 -20.64 1.58
CA ILE A 22 2.83 -19.63 1.80
C ILE A 22 2.34 -18.55 2.76
N PRO A 23 3.23 -17.89 3.53
CA PRO A 23 2.82 -16.81 4.42
C PRO A 23 2.46 -15.54 3.63
N SER A 24 1.50 -14.77 4.13
CA SER A 24 1.22 -13.43 3.61
C SER A 24 2.47 -12.56 3.68
N SER A 25 2.75 -11.83 2.61
CA SER A 25 3.75 -10.77 2.59
C SER A 25 3.27 -9.53 3.33
N SER A 26 4.22 -8.65 3.67
CA SER A 26 3.92 -7.33 4.25
C SER A 26 3.11 -6.45 3.29
N LEU A 27 2.29 -5.55 3.85
CA LEU A 27 1.67 -4.45 3.09
C LEU A 27 2.71 -3.50 2.49
N VAL A 28 3.94 -3.49 3.00
CA VAL A 28 5.04 -2.67 2.48
C VAL A 28 5.87 -3.52 1.50
N PRO A 29 5.82 -3.25 0.18
CA PRO A 29 6.58 -4.02 -0.79
C PRO A 29 8.08 -3.84 -0.54
N GLY A 30 8.81 -4.96 -0.42
CA GLY A 30 10.25 -4.93 -0.13
C GLY A 30 11.13 -4.61 -1.34
N ASN A 31 10.72 -5.04 -2.54
CA ASN A 31 11.53 -5.00 -3.77
C ASN A 31 10.80 -4.37 -4.97
N ASP A 32 9.70 -3.64 -4.72
CA ASP A 32 8.93 -2.99 -5.78
C ASP A 32 8.91 -1.46 -5.54
N PRO A 33 9.68 -0.68 -6.33
CA PRO A 33 9.71 0.77 -6.18
C PRO A 33 8.53 1.47 -6.87
N THR A 34 7.67 0.73 -7.59
CA THR A 34 6.59 1.32 -8.40
C THR A 34 5.30 1.54 -7.62
N THR A 35 5.15 0.86 -6.47
CA THR A 35 3.94 0.90 -5.64
C THR A 35 4.29 1.21 -4.18
N LEU A 36 3.38 1.91 -3.49
CA LEU A 36 3.54 2.21 -2.07
C LEU A 36 3.11 1.05 -1.17
N PHE A 37 2.11 0.28 -1.60
CA PHE A 37 1.54 -0.83 -0.84
C PHE A 37 1.32 -2.05 -1.71
N THR A 38 1.30 -3.23 -1.10
CA THR A 38 0.87 -4.48 -1.75
C THR A 38 -0.63 -4.41 -2.00
N GLY A 39 -1.06 -4.33 -3.27
CA GLY A 39 -2.46 -4.16 -3.68
C GLY A 39 -3.17 -5.43 -4.18
N SER A 40 -2.41 -6.52 -4.36
CA SER A 40 -2.91 -7.83 -4.81
C SER A 40 -2.02 -8.98 -4.31
N GLY A 41 -2.61 -10.19 -4.27
CA GLY A 41 -1.93 -11.45 -3.93
C GLY A 41 -0.77 -11.78 -4.85
N MET A 42 -0.90 -11.45 -6.14
CA MET A 42 0.13 -11.77 -7.12
C MET A 42 1.39 -10.92 -7.01
N GLN A 43 1.31 -9.73 -6.40
CA GLN A 43 2.37 -8.74 -6.47
C GLN A 43 3.70 -9.24 -5.86
N PRO A 44 3.70 -9.90 -4.68
CA PRO A 44 4.89 -10.59 -4.16
C PRO A 44 5.38 -11.75 -5.05
N LEU A 45 4.52 -12.29 -5.92
CA LEU A 45 4.80 -13.45 -6.75
C LEU A 45 5.25 -13.14 -8.18
N ILE A 46 5.28 -11.86 -8.57
CA ILE A 46 5.69 -11.41 -9.90
C ILE A 46 7.01 -12.06 -10.38
N PRO A 47 8.09 -12.11 -9.59
CA PRO A 47 9.34 -12.73 -10.06
C PRO A 47 9.16 -14.18 -10.49
N TYR A 48 8.29 -14.94 -9.81
CA TYR A 48 8.06 -16.36 -10.08
C TYR A 48 7.10 -16.58 -11.26
N LEU A 49 6.10 -15.70 -11.40
CA LEU A 49 5.24 -15.66 -12.59
C LEU A 49 6.04 -15.33 -13.86
N LEU A 50 7.15 -14.60 -13.72
CA LEU A 50 8.12 -14.32 -14.79
C LEU A 50 9.16 -15.43 -15.02
N GLY A 51 9.02 -16.58 -14.34
CA GLY A 51 9.83 -17.78 -14.59
C GLY A 51 10.94 -18.04 -13.56
N GLN A 52 11.07 -17.23 -12.50
CA GLN A 52 11.91 -17.62 -11.37
C GLN A 52 11.29 -18.82 -10.64
N LYS A 53 12.13 -19.72 -10.13
CA LYS A 53 11.63 -20.86 -9.34
C LYS A 53 11.29 -20.40 -7.93
N HIS A 54 10.07 -20.69 -7.48
CA HIS A 54 9.68 -20.47 -6.09
C HIS A 54 10.20 -21.63 -5.20
N PRO A 55 10.76 -21.35 -4.01
CA PRO A 55 11.37 -22.38 -3.15
C PRO A 55 10.37 -23.44 -2.67
N MET A 56 9.08 -23.13 -2.62
CA MET A 56 8.01 -24.03 -2.16
C MET A 56 7.28 -24.76 -3.31
N GLY A 57 7.83 -24.73 -4.53
CA GLY A 57 7.28 -25.44 -5.69
C GLY A 57 6.46 -24.57 -6.65
N THR A 58 5.70 -25.21 -7.53
CA THR A 58 4.98 -24.57 -8.64
C THR A 58 3.50 -24.32 -8.36
N ARG A 59 2.96 -24.83 -7.24
CA ARG A 59 1.58 -24.62 -6.79
C ARG A 59 1.61 -23.93 -5.44
N LEU A 60 1.06 -22.72 -5.34
CA LEU A 60 1.13 -21.89 -4.14
C LEU A 60 -0.27 -21.42 -3.74
N VAL A 61 -0.52 -21.28 -2.43
CA VAL A 61 -1.79 -20.74 -1.91
C VAL A 61 -1.54 -19.86 -0.69
N ASP A 62 -2.27 -18.75 -0.54
CA ASP A 62 -2.23 -17.90 0.65
C ASP A 62 -3.53 -17.12 0.92
N SER A 63 -3.48 -16.29 1.96
CA SER A 63 -4.39 -15.17 2.21
C SER A 63 -3.55 -13.89 2.36
N GLN A 64 -3.34 -13.18 1.25
CA GLN A 64 -2.49 -11.99 1.22
C GLN A 64 -3.23 -10.75 1.75
N LYS A 65 -2.62 -10.08 2.72
CA LYS A 65 -3.03 -8.73 3.15
C LYS A 65 -2.86 -7.74 2.00
N CYS A 66 -3.91 -6.99 1.65
CA CYS A 66 -3.86 -5.99 0.58
C CYS A 66 -4.33 -4.63 1.07
N PHE A 67 -3.77 -3.57 0.48
CA PHE A 67 -4.24 -2.20 0.65
C PHE A 67 -4.42 -1.50 -0.70
N ARG A 68 -5.59 -0.89 -0.91
CA ARG A 68 -5.92 -0.10 -2.10
C ARG A 68 -6.30 1.32 -1.69
N ALA A 69 -5.48 2.27 -2.14
CA ALA A 69 -5.71 3.70 -1.91
C ALA A 69 -6.79 4.29 -2.80
N ASP A 70 -7.00 3.70 -3.99
CA ASP A 70 -7.95 4.19 -4.98
C ASP A 70 -9.39 4.06 -4.49
N ASP A 71 -9.68 3.05 -3.67
CA ASP A 71 -11.02 2.75 -3.14
C ASP A 71 -11.43 3.63 -1.93
N ILE A 72 -10.58 4.56 -1.47
CA ILE A 72 -10.82 5.36 -0.26
C ILE A 72 -12.13 6.18 -0.37
N GLU A 73 -12.47 6.65 -1.56
CA GLU A 73 -13.64 7.51 -1.75
C GLU A 73 -14.95 6.71 -1.81
N GLU A 74 -14.87 5.48 -2.27
CA GLU A 74 -15.94 4.50 -2.44
C GLU A 74 -16.31 3.84 -1.10
N VAL A 75 -15.35 3.74 -0.17
CA VAL A 75 -15.62 3.23 1.18
C VAL A 75 -16.76 4.00 1.83
N GLY A 76 -17.74 3.25 2.32
CA GLY A 76 -19.02 3.76 2.80
C GLY A 76 -20.21 3.11 2.08
N ASP A 77 -19.98 2.55 0.89
CA ASP A 77 -20.92 1.62 0.26
C ASP A 77 -20.87 0.22 0.90
N ASN A 78 -21.59 -0.74 0.35
CA ASN A 78 -21.73 -2.08 0.94
C ASN A 78 -20.58 -3.05 0.62
N ARG A 79 -19.55 -2.67 -0.14
CA ARG A 79 -18.62 -3.64 -0.77
C ARG A 79 -17.17 -3.19 -0.96
N HIS A 80 -16.87 -1.90 -0.83
CA HIS A 80 -15.51 -1.36 -0.93
C HIS A 80 -14.87 -1.21 0.44
N THR A 81 -13.60 -1.57 0.49
CA THR A 81 -12.74 -1.54 1.69
C THR A 81 -11.33 -1.15 1.27
N THR A 82 -10.63 -0.34 2.06
CA THR A 82 -9.24 0.05 1.76
C THR A 82 -8.25 -1.06 2.08
N PHE A 83 -8.49 -1.80 3.16
CA PHE A 83 -7.76 -3.01 3.51
C PHE A 83 -8.65 -4.22 3.28
N PHE A 84 -8.11 -5.30 2.74
CA PHE A 84 -8.83 -6.56 2.60
C PHE A 84 -7.84 -7.71 2.47
N GLU A 85 -8.35 -8.93 2.59
CA GLU A 85 -7.58 -10.13 2.31
C GLU A 85 -7.93 -10.68 0.93
N MET A 86 -6.89 -10.89 0.12
CA MET A 86 -7.01 -11.58 -1.15
C MET A 86 -6.59 -13.03 -0.95
N LEU A 87 -7.56 -13.94 -0.93
CA LEU A 87 -7.32 -15.37 -1.06
C LEU A 87 -6.70 -15.63 -2.43
N GLY A 88 -5.53 -16.24 -2.44
CA GLY A 88 -4.79 -16.45 -3.68
C GLY A 88 -4.39 -17.89 -3.88
N ASN A 89 -4.46 -18.36 -5.12
CA ASN A 89 -3.84 -19.61 -5.53
C ASN A 89 -3.16 -19.44 -6.88
N TRP A 90 -1.96 -20.02 -7.02
CA TRP A 90 -1.10 -19.81 -8.18
C TRP A 90 -0.61 -21.10 -8.79
N SER A 91 -0.65 -21.14 -10.12
CA SER A 91 0.06 -22.12 -10.95
C SER A 91 1.24 -21.42 -11.61
N LEU A 92 2.45 -21.89 -11.32
CA LEU A 92 3.69 -21.44 -11.96
C LEU A 92 4.06 -22.41 -13.09
N GLY A 93 3.17 -22.56 -14.08
CA GLY A 93 3.37 -23.45 -15.23
C GLY A 93 2.91 -24.89 -15.06
N ASP A 94 2.08 -25.20 -14.06
CA ASP A 94 1.72 -26.57 -13.72
C ASP A 94 0.31 -26.99 -14.20
N TYR A 95 -0.71 -26.20 -13.86
CA TYR A 95 -2.09 -26.35 -14.32
C TYR A 95 -2.62 -25.03 -14.93
N PHE A 96 -3.78 -25.07 -15.59
CA PHE A 96 -4.35 -23.89 -16.26
C PHE A 96 -5.87 -23.81 -16.08
N LYS A 97 -6.62 -23.44 -17.12
CA LYS A 97 -8.07 -23.20 -17.10
C LYS A 97 -8.88 -24.44 -16.70
N GLU A 98 -8.52 -25.60 -17.26
CA GLU A 98 -9.24 -26.87 -17.07
C GLU A 98 -9.26 -27.34 -15.61
N GLU A 99 -8.24 -26.99 -14.82
CA GLU A 99 -8.22 -27.25 -13.38
C GLU A 99 -8.71 -26.06 -12.55
N GLN A 100 -8.27 -24.84 -12.88
CA GLN A 100 -8.56 -23.65 -12.07
C GLN A 100 -10.06 -23.38 -11.95
N LEU A 101 -10.78 -23.34 -13.08
CA LEU A 101 -12.19 -22.95 -13.08
C LEU A 101 -13.05 -23.99 -12.34
N PRO A 102 -12.90 -25.32 -12.58
CA PRO A 102 -13.63 -26.31 -11.80
C PRO A 102 -13.27 -26.32 -10.31
N TRP A 103 -12.00 -26.12 -9.94
CA TRP A 103 -11.61 -26.06 -8.53
C TRP A 103 -12.25 -24.87 -7.82
N PHE A 104 -12.21 -23.68 -8.41
CA PHE A 104 -12.83 -22.52 -7.79
C PHE A 104 -14.36 -22.66 -7.73
N PHE A 105 -15.00 -23.16 -8.79
CA PHE A 105 -16.44 -23.42 -8.77
C PHE A 105 -16.83 -24.45 -7.69
N SER A 106 -16.08 -25.54 -7.57
CA SER A 106 -16.31 -26.57 -6.56
C SER A 106 -16.09 -26.03 -5.14
N PHE A 107 -15.09 -25.17 -4.94
CA PHE A 107 -14.92 -24.48 -3.67
C PHE A 107 -16.16 -23.63 -3.31
N LEU A 108 -16.67 -22.84 -4.25
CA LEU A 108 -17.86 -22.01 -3.99
C LEU A 108 -19.12 -22.85 -3.76
N VAL A 109 -19.38 -23.84 -4.61
CA VAL A 109 -20.67 -24.57 -4.60
C VAL A 109 -20.66 -25.76 -3.66
N ASP A 110 -19.62 -26.58 -3.70
CA ASP A 110 -19.58 -27.85 -2.96
C ASP A 110 -19.01 -27.66 -1.53
N GLU A 111 -17.95 -26.87 -1.38
CA GLU A 111 -17.33 -26.63 -0.06
C GLU A 111 -18.07 -25.55 0.74
N LEU A 112 -18.42 -24.42 0.12
CA LEU A 112 -19.11 -23.31 0.79
C LEU A 112 -20.64 -23.38 0.69
N GLY A 113 -21.19 -24.19 -0.21
CA GLY A 113 -22.64 -24.36 -0.35
C GLY A 113 -23.35 -23.19 -1.03
N LEU A 114 -22.66 -22.36 -1.82
CA LEU A 114 -23.32 -21.28 -2.55
C LEU A 114 -24.27 -21.84 -3.61
N ASP A 115 -25.42 -21.19 -3.75
CA ASP A 115 -26.40 -21.54 -4.77
C ASP A 115 -25.83 -21.23 -6.18
N PRO A 116 -25.59 -22.24 -7.03
CA PRO A 116 -25.06 -22.02 -8.38
C PRO A 116 -26.01 -21.22 -9.27
N GLN A 117 -27.31 -21.13 -8.94
CA GLN A 117 -28.26 -20.27 -9.67
C GLN A 117 -27.96 -18.78 -9.51
N LYS A 118 -27.23 -18.39 -8.45
CA LYS A 118 -26.83 -17.01 -8.17
C LYS A 118 -25.43 -16.68 -8.68
N LEU A 119 -24.75 -17.64 -9.31
CA LEU A 119 -23.42 -17.45 -9.89
C LEU A 119 -23.52 -17.02 -11.36
N TYR A 120 -22.74 -16.00 -11.68
CA TYR A 120 -22.59 -15.41 -13.00
C TYR A 120 -21.11 -15.22 -13.28
N VAL A 121 -20.71 -15.31 -14.54
CA VAL A 121 -19.28 -15.25 -14.89
C VAL A 121 -19.03 -14.28 -16.02
N THR A 122 -17.87 -13.63 -15.97
CA THR A 122 -17.36 -12.80 -17.06
C THR A 122 -16.13 -13.46 -17.68
N VAL A 123 -15.89 -13.16 -18.96
CA VAL A 123 -14.79 -13.74 -19.75
C VAL A 123 -14.30 -12.74 -20.78
N PHE A 124 -13.10 -12.95 -21.30
CA PHE A 124 -12.54 -12.10 -22.34
C PHE A 124 -13.24 -12.25 -23.70
N ALA A 125 -13.73 -11.13 -24.26
CA ALA A 125 -14.39 -11.06 -25.56
C ALA A 125 -13.43 -11.14 -26.76
N GLY A 126 -12.12 -11.15 -26.51
CA GLY A 126 -11.10 -11.07 -27.55
C GLY A 126 -10.65 -9.65 -27.83
N ASP A 127 -9.51 -9.54 -28.51
CA ASP A 127 -8.99 -8.28 -29.04
C ASP A 127 -8.53 -8.50 -30.50
N PRO A 128 -9.44 -8.28 -31.47
CA PRO A 128 -9.14 -8.43 -32.89
C PRO A 128 -8.00 -7.51 -33.37
N LYS A 129 -7.79 -6.35 -32.73
CA LYS A 129 -6.74 -5.39 -33.12
C LYS A 129 -5.35 -5.97 -32.87
N ASN A 130 -5.20 -6.74 -31.79
CA ASN A 130 -3.95 -7.39 -31.41
C ASN A 130 -3.90 -8.88 -31.82
N ASN A 131 -4.88 -9.34 -32.60
CA ASN A 131 -5.03 -10.74 -33.04
C ASN A 131 -5.11 -11.73 -31.86
N ILE A 132 -5.77 -11.32 -30.77
CA ILE A 132 -6.00 -12.15 -29.60
C ILE A 132 -7.45 -12.65 -29.64
N PRO A 133 -7.70 -13.97 -29.68
CA PRO A 133 -9.04 -14.52 -29.81
C PRO A 133 -9.87 -14.32 -28.52
N LYS A 134 -11.19 -14.45 -28.67
CA LYS A 134 -12.13 -14.60 -27.55
C LYS A 134 -11.80 -15.85 -26.74
N ASP A 135 -12.02 -15.80 -25.42
CA ASP A 135 -11.72 -16.92 -24.53
C ASP A 135 -12.80 -18.02 -24.57
N GLU A 136 -12.85 -18.74 -25.70
CA GLU A 136 -13.81 -19.83 -25.92
C GLU A 136 -13.54 -21.05 -25.01
N GLU A 137 -12.32 -21.21 -24.52
CA GLU A 137 -11.95 -22.30 -23.60
C GLU A 137 -12.64 -22.12 -22.24
N SER A 138 -12.51 -20.94 -21.63
CA SER A 138 -13.18 -20.64 -20.36
C SER A 138 -14.70 -20.71 -20.50
N ILE A 139 -15.28 -20.26 -21.64
CA ILE A 139 -16.72 -20.36 -21.91
C ILE A 139 -17.18 -21.81 -21.94
N ALA A 140 -16.45 -22.69 -22.64
CA ALA A 140 -16.80 -24.10 -22.72
C ALA A 140 -16.75 -24.79 -21.35
N ILE A 141 -15.72 -24.47 -20.54
CA ILE A 141 -15.58 -25.00 -19.18
C ILE A 141 -16.75 -24.54 -18.30
N TRP A 142 -17.07 -23.24 -18.29
CA TRP A 142 -18.19 -22.71 -17.51
C TRP A 142 -19.54 -23.30 -17.91
N LYS A 143 -19.81 -23.45 -19.22
CA LYS A 143 -21.03 -24.11 -19.70
C LYS A 143 -21.16 -25.52 -19.16
N ARG A 144 -20.07 -26.30 -19.16
CA ARG A 144 -20.04 -27.65 -18.60
C ARG A 144 -20.32 -27.62 -17.09
N LEU A 145 -19.66 -26.76 -16.32
CA LEU A 145 -19.82 -26.66 -14.87
C LEU A 145 -21.27 -26.29 -14.48
N PHE A 146 -21.89 -25.34 -15.18
CA PHE A 146 -23.30 -25.03 -14.97
C PHE A 146 -24.23 -26.19 -15.35
N ALA A 147 -23.96 -26.87 -16.49
CA ALA A 147 -24.75 -28.02 -16.91
C ALA A 147 -24.70 -29.19 -15.91
N GLU A 148 -23.56 -29.42 -15.26
CA GLU A 148 -23.42 -30.41 -14.17
C GLU A 148 -24.30 -30.10 -12.96
N LYS A 149 -24.64 -28.82 -12.75
CA LYS A 149 -25.61 -28.37 -11.74
C LYS A 149 -27.04 -28.21 -12.30
N GLY A 150 -27.30 -28.68 -13.51
CA GLY A 150 -28.62 -28.61 -14.15
C GLY A 150 -29.01 -27.22 -14.65
N ILE A 151 -28.03 -26.36 -14.91
CA ILE A 151 -28.23 -24.96 -15.30
C ILE A 151 -27.81 -24.77 -16.76
N GLU A 152 -28.73 -24.29 -17.59
CA GLU A 152 -28.39 -23.86 -18.95
C GLU A 152 -27.69 -22.49 -18.89
N ALA A 153 -26.43 -22.43 -19.35
CA ALA A 153 -25.62 -21.22 -19.32
C ALA A 153 -25.44 -20.64 -20.74
N LYS A 154 -26.36 -19.76 -21.14
CA LYS A 154 -26.20 -18.94 -22.34
C LYS A 154 -25.07 -17.93 -22.14
N ASP A 155 -24.23 -17.75 -23.16
CA ASP A 155 -23.21 -16.69 -23.22
C ASP A 155 -23.64 -15.54 -24.15
N VAL A 156 -23.26 -14.31 -23.80
CA VAL A 156 -23.50 -13.11 -24.60
C VAL A 156 -22.25 -12.22 -24.60
N VAL A 157 -22.09 -11.41 -25.64
CA VAL A 157 -21.03 -10.39 -25.71
C VAL A 157 -21.64 -9.04 -25.38
N LEU A 158 -21.21 -8.44 -24.27
CA LEU A 158 -21.61 -7.08 -23.90
C LEU A 158 -20.54 -6.05 -24.27
N ASP A 159 -19.28 -6.46 -24.40
CA ASP A 159 -18.12 -5.63 -24.77
C ASP A 159 -17.75 -4.58 -23.69
N THR A 160 -18.65 -3.66 -23.33
CA THR A 160 -18.41 -2.64 -22.28
C THR A 160 -19.50 -2.65 -21.19
N SER A 161 -19.23 -1.98 -20.07
CA SER A 161 -20.21 -1.80 -19.00
C SER A 161 -21.42 -0.97 -19.46
N GLU A 162 -21.18 0.06 -20.28
CA GLU A 162 -22.22 0.94 -20.81
C GLU A 162 -23.19 0.17 -21.72
N LYS A 163 -22.68 -0.67 -22.62
CA LYS A 163 -23.50 -1.59 -23.43
C LYS A 163 -24.24 -2.61 -22.56
N GLY A 164 -23.61 -3.08 -21.48
CA GLY A 164 -24.28 -3.92 -20.49
C GLY A 164 -25.48 -3.23 -19.85
N SER A 165 -25.36 -1.94 -19.56
CA SER A 165 -26.44 -1.11 -19.02
C SER A 165 -27.59 -0.89 -20.01
N GLU A 166 -27.32 -0.97 -21.31
CA GLU A 166 -28.33 -0.91 -22.37
C GLU A 166 -29.00 -2.26 -22.63
N LEU A 167 -28.23 -3.35 -22.69
CA LEU A 167 -28.71 -4.67 -23.13
C LEU A 167 -29.19 -5.59 -21.99
N GLY A 168 -28.65 -5.39 -20.79
CA GLY A 168 -28.96 -6.19 -19.60
C GLY A 168 -28.54 -7.66 -19.67
N MET A 169 -29.16 -8.46 -18.79
CA MET A 169 -28.80 -9.87 -18.58
C MET A 169 -29.10 -10.79 -19.78
N GLN A 170 -30.10 -10.50 -20.62
CA GLN A 170 -30.48 -11.31 -21.80
C GLN A 170 -30.67 -12.82 -21.55
N GLY A 171 -31.03 -13.20 -20.32
CA GLY A 171 -31.13 -14.60 -19.87
C GLY A 171 -29.78 -15.35 -19.85
N ALA A 172 -28.67 -14.63 -19.94
CA ALA A 172 -27.33 -15.19 -19.98
C ALA A 172 -26.76 -15.39 -18.56
N ARG A 173 -25.76 -16.27 -18.49
CA ARG A 173 -24.95 -16.50 -17.29
C ARG A 173 -23.47 -16.20 -17.49
N ILE A 174 -23.03 -16.18 -18.74
CA ILE A 174 -21.65 -15.94 -19.14
C ILE A 174 -21.63 -14.67 -19.98
N PHE A 175 -20.81 -13.68 -19.58
CA PHE A 175 -20.78 -12.36 -20.21
C PHE A 175 -19.37 -12.03 -20.69
N ALA A 176 -19.21 -11.82 -22.00
CA ALA A 176 -17.93 -11.47 -22.56
C ALA A 176 -17.76 -9.94 -22.62
N TYR A 177 -16.66 -9.43 -22.04
CA TYR A 177 -16.26 -8.02 -22.10
C TYR A 177 -14.86 -7.86 -22.70
N ASN A 178 -14.56 -6.65 -23.16
CA ASN A 178 -13.26 -6.35 -23.78
C ASN A 178 -12.11 -6.27 -22.77
N ALA A 179 -10.93 -5.91 -23.29
CA ALA A 179 -9.68 -5.87 -22.54
C ALA A 179 -9.61 -4.82 -21.42
N LYS A 180 -10.58 -3.91 -21.31
CA LYS A 180 -10.67 -3.01 -20.15
C LYS A 180 -11.28 -3.70 -18.93
N LYS A 181 -11.98 -4.82 -19.13
CA LYS A 181 -12.72 -5.53 -18.09
C LYS A 181 -12.22 -6.95 -17.88
N ASN A 182 -11.91 -7.70 -18.94
CA ASN A 182 -11.47 -9.09 -18.82
C ASN A 182 -10.11 -9.34 -19.46
N TRP A 183 -9.13 -8.50 -19.11
CA TRP A 183 -7.74 -8.71 -19.46
C TRP A 183 -6.85 -8.17 -18.34
N TRP A 184 -5.86 -8.96 -17.97
CA TRP A 184 -4.88 -8.56 -16.98
C TRP A 184 -3.49 -8.37 -17.59
N SER A 185 -2.86 -7.25 -17.24
CA SER A 185 -1.42 -7.04 -17.30
C SER A 185 -1.03 -5.93 -16.32
N ARG A 186 0.25 -5.81 -16.00
CA ARG A 186 0.76 -4.72 -15.15
C ARG A 186 0.57 -3.32 -15.76
N ALA A 187 0.31 -3.24 -17.06
CA ALA A 187 0.07 -1.99 -17.78
C ALA A 187 -1.40 -1.81 -18.19
N GLY A 188 -2.31 -2.67 -17.70
CA GLY A 188 -3.70 -2.68 -18.09
C GLY A 188 -3.93 -3.32 -19.46
N ALA A 189 -4.59 -2.60 -20.36
CA ALA A 189 -4.99 -3.12 -21.66
C ALA A 189 -3.78 -3.53 -22.55
N PRO A 190 -3.94 -4.50 -23.47
CA PRO A 190 -2.87 -5.02 -24.33
C PRO A 190 -2.06 -3.94 -25.06
N GLU A 191 -2.71 -2.87 -25.52
CA GLU A 191 -2.04 -1.76 -26.20
C GLU A 191 -0.96 -1.08 -25.34
N ASN A 192 -1.15 -1.05 -24.02
CA ASN A 192 -0.27 -0.36 -23.07
C ASN A 192 0.86 -1.25 -22.56
N MET A 193 0.78 -2.56 -22.77
CA MET A 193 1.82 -3.50 -22.35
C MET A 193 3.18 -3.13 -22.95
N PRO A 194 4.26 -3.03 -22.16
CA PRO A 194 5.62 -2.99 -22.67
C PRO A 194 6.02 -4.31 -23.36
N PRO A 195 6.92 -4.29 -24.35
CA PRO A 195 7.55 -5.52 -24.85
C PRO A 195 8.19 -6.31 -23.71
N GLY A 196 8.04 -7.63 -23.74
CA GLY A 196 8.56 -8.52 -22.71
C GLY A 196 7.58 -8.85 -21.58
N GLU A 197 6.55 -8.03 -21.36
CA GLU A 197 5.60 -8.21 -20.26
C GLU A 197 4.58 -9.34 -20.53
N PRO A 198 4.25 -10.15 -19.51
CA PRO A 198 3.18 -11.11 -19.59
C PRO A 198 1.81 -10.44 -19.40
N GLY A 199 0.79 -11.03 -20.00
CA GLY A 199 -0.61 -10.68 -19.79
C GLY A 199 -1.52 -11.78 -20.29
N GLY A 200 -2.82 -11.64 -20.05
CA GLY A 200 -3.75 -12.63 -20.55
C GLY A 200 -5.20 -12.36 -20.20
N PRO A 201 -6.11 -13.18 -20.76
CA PRO A 201 -7.52 -13.12 -20.42
C PRO A 201 -7.72 -13.50 -18.96
N ASP A 202 -8.83 -13.03 -18.41
CA ASP A 202 -9.28 -13.44 -17.10
C ASP A 202 -10.74 -13.87 -17.13
N SER A 203 -11.17 -14.53 -16.06
CA SER A 203 -12.57 -14.89 -15.84
C SER A 203 -12.95 -14.64 -14.40
N GLU A 204 -13.93 -13.75 -14.21
CA GLU A 204 -14.41 -13.35 -12.90
C GLU A 204 -15.73 -14.06 -12.58
N VAL A 205 -15.96 -14.34 -11.31
CA VAL A 205 -17.20 -14.91 -10.78
C VAL A 205 -17.91 -13.88 -9.92
N PHE A 206 -19.18 -13.67 -10.22
CA PHE A 206 -20.08 -12.76 -9.52
C PHE A 206 -21.16 -13.54 -8.79
N PHE A 207 -21.50 -13.09 -7.59
CA PHE A 207 -22.65 -13.56 -6.84
C PHE A 207 -23.78 -12.52 -6.88
N GLU A 208 -25.01 -12.99 -7.12
CA GLU A 208 -26.21 -12.15 -7.15
C GLU A 208 -26.91 -12.09 -5.78
N PHE A 209 -27.07 -10.87 -5.27
CA PHE A 209 -27.93 -10.57 -4.14
C PHE A 209 -29.32 -10.18 -4.63
N THR A 210 -30.19 -11.17 -4.81
CA THR A 210 -31.56 -11.01 -5.35
C THR A 210 -32.44 -10.04 -4.56
N GLN A 211 -32.09 -9.77 -3.30
CA GLN A 211 -32.77 -8.79 -2.44
C GLN A 211 -32.39 -7.33 -2.73
N VAL A 212 -31.31 -7.10 -3.48
CA VAL A 212 -30.85 -5.75 -3.85
C VAL A 212 -31.46 -5.39 -5.21
N GLU A 213 -32.37 -4.42 -5.19
CA GLU A 213 -32.96 -3.90 -6.42
C GLU A 213 -31.94 -3.10 -7.24
N HIS A 214 -32.08 -3.14 -8.56
CA HIS A 214 -31.21 -2.38 -9.46
C HIS A 214 -31.47 -0.88 -9.32
N ASN A 215 -30.42 -0.10 -9.11
CA ASN A 215 -30.49 1.34 -9.05
C ASN A 215 -30.33 1.95 -10.45
N LEU A 216 -31.37 2.61 -10.94
CA LEU A 216 -31.43 3.22 -12.28
C LEU A 216 -30.39 4.33 -12.51
N ALA A 217 -29.75 4.85 -11.45
CA ALA A 217 -28.61 5.75 -11.58
C ALA A 217 -27.41 5.11 -12.29
N PHE A 218 -27.33 3.77 -12.29
CA PHE A 218 -26.26 3.00 -12.93
C PHE A 218 -26.67 2.41 -14.29
N GLY A 219 -27.74 2.91 -14.90
CA GLY A 219 -28.21 2.47 -16.22
C GLY A 219 -29.61 1.87 -16.21
N GLN A 220 -30.18 1.66 -17.40
CA GLN A 220 -31.55 1.15 -17.54
C GLN A 220 -31.67 -0.31 -17.11
N ASN A 221 -30.64 -1.12 -17.41
CA ASN A 221 -30.61 -2.54 -17.09
C ASN A 221 -29.42 -2.87 -16.19
N CYS A 222 -29.56 -3.94 -15.42
CA CYS A 222 -28.49 -4.50 -14.60
C CYS A 222 -27.71 -5.60 -15.35
N HIS A 223 -26.45 -5.77 -14.98
CA HIS A 223 -25.53 -6.82 -15.47
C HIS A 223 -24.40 -7.04 -14.46
N PRO A 224 -23.55 -8.08 -14.57
CA PRO A 224 -22.54 -8.39 -13.54
C PRO A 224 -21.55 -7.25 -13.25
N ASN A 225 -21.10 -6.54 -14.28
CA ASN A 225 -20.19 -5.38 -14.14
C ASN A 225 -20.91 -4.05 -13.78
N CYS A 226 -22.14 -4.10 -13.25
CA CYS A 226 -22.91 -2.94 -12.85
C CYS A 226 -22.66 -2.58 -11.39
N ASP A 227 -22.41 -1.30 -11.11
CA ASP A 227 -22.09 -0.80 -9.77
C ASP A 227 -23.32 -0.54 -8.88
N CYS A 228 -24.49 -1.09 -9.21
CA CYS A 228 -25.67 -0.92 -8.36
C CYS A 228 -25.63 -1.74 -7.05
N GLY A 229 -24.70 -2.69 -6.94
CA GLY A 229 -24.52 -3.54 -5.74
C GLY A 229 -25.33 -4.83 -5.73
N ARG A 230 -26.13 -5.10 -6.77
CA ARG A 230 -26.84 -6.38 -6.94
C ARG A 230 -25.89 -7.54 -7.24
N PHE A 231 -24.86 -7.30 -8.04
CA PHE A 231 -23.81 -8.26 -8.32
C PHE A 231 -22.53 -7.87 -7.57
N LEU A 232 -21.87 -8.87 -6.99
CA LEU A 232 -20.59 -8.70 -6.33
C LEU A 232 -19.59 -9.69 -6.90
N GLU A 233 -18.48 -9.17 -7.42
CA GLU A 233 -17.34 -9.99 -7.83
C GLU A 233 -16.71 -10.64 -6.58
N ILE A 234 -16.69 -11.97 -6.55
CA ILE A 234 -16.18 -12.78 -5.43
C ILE A 234 -14.88 -13.50 -5.76
N GLY A 235 -14.44 -13.51 -7.02
CA GLY A 235 -13.11 -13.96 -7.39
C GLY A 235 -12.80 -13.82 -8.86
N ASN A 236 -11.52 -13.70 -9.17
CA ASN A 236 -11.00 -13.51 -10.51
C ASN A 236 -9.88 -14.53 -10.79
N SER A 237 -10.02 -15.31 -11.85
CA SER A 237 -8.96 -16.20 -12.36
C SER A 237 -8.30 -15.58 -13.58
N VAL A 238 -7.08 -15.07 -13.41
CA VAL A 238 -6.23 -14.53 -14.46
C VAL A 238 -5.40 -15.65 -15.09
N PHE A 239 -5.42 -15.71 -16.42
CA PHE A 239 -4.73 -16.72 -17.21
C PHE A 239 -3.61 -16.08 -18.02
N MET A 240 -2.42 -15.95 -17.42
CA MET A 240 -1.26 -15.38 -18.12
C MET A 240 -0.81 -16.31 -19.24
N GLU A 241 -1.19 -15.95 -20.46
CA GLU A 241 -0.98 -16.77 -21.65
C GLU A 241 -0.12 -16.07 -22.69
N TYR A 242 -0.05 -14.74 -22.69
CA TYR A 242 0.56 -13.95 -23.75
C TYR A 242 1.74 -13.12 -23.27
N LYS A 243 2.70 -12.90 -24.17
CA LYS A 243 3.82 -11.99 -23.99
C LYS A 243 3.88 -11.02 -25.16
N LYS A 244 3.96 -9.72 -24.87
CA LYS A 244 4.10 -8.72 -25.93
C LYS A 244 5.51 -8.75 -26.53
N GLN A 245 5.57 -8.68 -27.85
CA GLN A 245 6.78 -8.68 -28.65
C GLN A 245 7.25 -7.26 -28.97
N GLU A 246 8.53 -7.12 -29.30
CA GLU A 246 9.14 -5.84 -29.75
C GLU A 246 8.45 -5.27 -31.00
N ASN A 247 7.91 -6.13 -31.87
CA ASN A 247 7.17 -5.71 -33.07
C ASN A 247 5.73 -5.26 -32.77
N GLY A 248 5.32 -5.21 -31.49
CA GLY A 248 3.98 -4.85 -31.04
C GLY A 248 2.95 -5.99 -31.06
N GLY A 249 3.29 -7.16 -31.62
CA GLY A 249 2.44 -8.35 -31.61
C GLY A 249 2.49 -9.12 -30.29
N PHE A 250 1.76 -10.24 -30.23
CA PHE A 250 1.69 -11.12 -29.06
C PHE A 250 2.06 -12.55 -29.44
N GLU A 251 2.82 -13.21 -28.56
CA GLU A 251 3.10 -14.65 -28.64
C GLU A 251 2.62 -15.35 -27.37
N LYS A 252 2.47 -16.68 -27.41
CA LYS A 252 2.14 -17.45 -26.21
C LYS A 252 3.35 -17.61 -25.30
N LEU A 253 3.15 -17.47 -23.99
CA LEU A 253 4.14 -17.77 -22.97
C LEU A 253 4.49 -19.26 -22.97
N VAL A 254 5.77 -19.57 -22.80
CA VAL A 254 6.26 -20.94 -22.60
C VAL A 254 5.70 -21.50 -21.28
N GLN A 255 5.71 -20.68 -20.23
CA GLN A 255 5.13 -20.97 -18.93
C GLN A 255 3.79 -20.24 -18.82
N ARG A 256 2.69 -20.97 -18.97
CA ARG A 256 1.34 -20.44 -18.75
C ARG A 256 1.03 -20.47 -17.26
N ASN A 257 0.69 -19.32 -16.70
CA ASN A 257 0.44 -19.19 -15.27
C ASN A 257 -1.03 -18.97 -14.97
N VAL A 258 -1.44 -19.43 -13.79
CA VAL A 258 -2.72 -19.06 -13.18
C VAL A 258 -2.43 -18.14 -12.01
N ASP A 259 -3.13 -17.02 -11.97
CA ASP A 259 -3.22 -16.13 -10.83
C ASP A 259 -4.68 -15.99 -10.44
N PHE A 260 -5.05 -16.56 -9.31
CA PHE A 260 -6.39 -16.39 -8.75
C PHE A 260 -6.34 -15.39 -7.60
N GLY A 261 -7.33 -14.48 -7.58
CA GLY A 261 -7.58 -13.58 -6.46
C GLY A 261 -9.06 -13.56 -6.08
N GLY A 262 -9.38 -13.97 -4.86
CA GLY A 262 -10.73 -13.91 -4.28
C GLY A 262 -10.75 -13.05 -3.03
N GLY A 263 -11.62 -12.03 -2.98
CA GLY A 263 -11.75 -11.19 -1.78
C GLY A 263 -12.41 -11.96 -0.64
N LEU A 264 -11.68 -12.23 0.45
CA LEU A 264 -12.17 -13.00 1.59
C LEU A 264 -13.48 -12.41 2.13
N GLU A 265 -13.51 -11.08 2.31
CA GLU A 265 -14.68 -10.35 2.80
C GLU A 265 -15.90 -10.53 1.89
N ARG A 266 -15.70 -10.50 0.57
CA ARG A 266 -16.77 -10.62 -0.43
C ARG A 266 -17.30 -12.05 -0.52
N ILE A 267 -16.44 -13.06 -0.50
CA ILE A 267 -16.86 -14.47 -0.47
C ILE A 267 -17.59 -14.78 0.84
N THR A 268 -17.15 -14.21 1.97
CA THR A 268 -17.83 -14.37 3.26
C THR A 268 -19.22 -13.73 3.23
N ALA A 269 -19.35 -12.53 2.67
CA ALA A 269 -20.63 -11.85 2.47
C ALA A 269 -21.60 -12.70 1.61
N ALA A 270 -21.13 -13.24 0.48
CA ALA A 270 -21.89 -14.16 -0.36
C ALA A 270 -22.31 -15.45 0.38
N SER A 271 -21.41 -16.03 1.18
CA SER A 271 -21.68 -17.23 2.00
C SER A 271 -22.72 -16.98 3.09
N ASN A 272 -22.86 -15.73 3.54
CA ASN A 272 -23.88 -15.31 4.50
C ASN A 272 -25.17 -14.82 3.80
N ALA A 273 -25.21 -14.81 2.46
CA ALA A 273 -26.29 -14.28 1.64
C ALA A 273 -26.64 -12.80 1.95
N ASP A 274 -25.69 -12.03 2.47
CA ASP A 274 -25.83 -10.60 2.77
C ASP A 274 -24.80 -9.81 1.97
N GLY A 275 -25.26 -8.86 1.15
CA GLY A 275 -24.40 -8.06 0.28
C GLY A 275 -23.60 -6.98 1.01
N ASP A 276 -23.80 -6.79 2.31
CA ASP A 276 -23.06 -5.84 3.12
C ASP A 276 -21.80 -6.48 3.73
N VAL A 277 -20.63 -6.21 3.13
CA VAL A 277 -19.35 -6.77 3.61
C VAL A 277 -19.02 -6.34 5.04
N PHE A 278 -19.64 -5.28 5.56
CA PHE A 278 -19.41 -4.81 6.93
C PHE A 278 -20.20 -5.60 7.99
N LYS A 279 -21.08 -6.50 7.57
CA LYS A 279 -21.81 -7.43 8.45
C LYS A 279 -21.10 -8.77 8.64
N ILE A 280 -19.95 -8.97 8.01
CA ILE A 280 -19.09 -10.14 8.30
C ILE A 280 -18.44 -9.99 9.68
N ASP A 281 -18.04 -11.11 10.28
CA ASP A 281 -17.46 -11.18 11.63
C ASP A 281 -16.30 -10.19 11.89
N THR A 282 -15.34 -10.10 10.95
CA THR A 282 -14.14 -9.25 11.13
C THR A 282 -14.45 -7.76 11.23
N LEU A 283 -15.42 -7.26 10.45
CA LEU A 283 -15.82 -5.86 10.43
C LEU A 283 -16.96 -5.56 11.40
N HIS A 284 -17.92 -6.48 11.54
CA HIS A 284 -19.10 -6.29 12.37
C HIS A 284 -18.74 -6.11 13.85
N ALA A 285 -17.69 -6.76 14.33
CA ALA A 285 -17.19 -6.55 15.70
C ALA A 285 -16.75 -5.09 15.93
N VAL A 286 -16.12 -4.46 14.94
CA VAL A 286 -15.75 -3.04 15.00
C VAL A 286 -17.02 -2.17 14.93
N ILE A 287 -17.98 -2.52 14.07
CA ILE A 287 -19.28 -1.84 13.97
C ILE A 287 -20.02 -1.84 15.31
N GLN A 288 -20.09 -2.98 15.99
CA GLN A 288 -20.70 -3.11 17.31
C GLN A 288 -20.00 -2.23 18.34
N LYS A 289 -18.67 -2.16 18.30
CA LYS A 289 -17.91 -1.27 19.19
C LYS A 289 -18.20 0.21 18.89
N ILE A 290 -18.39 0.58 17.63
CA ILE A 290 -18.83 1.93 17.25
C ILE A 290 -20.24 2.20 17.80
N GLU A 291 -21.18 1.26 17.72
CA GLU A 291 -22.53 1.43 18.30
C GLU A 291 -22.46 1.68 19.81
N GLU A 292 -21.63 0.92 20.52
CA GLU A 292 -21.41 1.07 21.97
C GLU A 292 -20.87 2.47 22.32
N LEU A 293 -19.86 2.94 21.59
CA LEU A 293 -19.18 4.21 21.89
C LEU A 293 -19.94 5.45 21.41
N SER A 294 -20.76 5.33 20.36
CA SER A 294 -21.53 6.44 19.80
C SER A 294 -22.95 6.53 20.34
N GLY A 295 -23.55 5.41 20.74
CA GLY A 295 -24.99 5.30 20.99
C GLY A 295 -25.87 5.33 19.73
N ALA A 296 -25.27 5.47 18.54
CA ALA A 296 -25.97 5.38 17.26
C ALA A 296 -26.16 3.91 16.84
N ARG A 297 -27.01 3.68 15.84
CA ARG A 297 -27.27 2.35 15.27
C ARG A 297 -26.72 2.22 13.87
N TYR A 298 -26.21 1.04 13.52
CA TYR A 298 -25.63 0.77 12.21
C TYR A 298 -26.65 0.94 11.07
N GLU A 299 -27.81 0.29 11.21
CA GLU A 299 -28.93 0.40 10.26
C GLU A 299 -29.70 1.72 10.50
N SER A 300 -29.04 2.83 10.21
CA SER A 300 -29.60 4.18 10.34
C SER A 300 -29.09 5.10 9.23
N ALA A 301 -29.51 6.37 9.27
CA ALA A 301 -29.00 7.41 8.37
C ALA A 301 -27.46 7.58 8.44
N PHE A 302 -26.79 7.02 9.47
CA PHE A 302 -25.35 7.10 9.63
C PHE A 302 -24.57 5.88 9.14
N GLN A 303 -25.23 4.91 8.47
CA GLN A 303 -24.60 3.65 8.06
C GLN A 303 -23.27 3.85 7.31
N GLN A 304 -23.20 4.82 6.41
CA GLN A 304 -21.98 5.18 5.70
C GLN A 304 -20.82 5.53 6.65
N SER A 305 -21.09 6.31 7.70
CA SER A 305 -20.08 6.71 8.68
C SER A 305 -19.55 5.54 9.50
N PHE A 306 -20.42 4.60 9.87
CA PHE A 306 -19.98 3.37 10.53
C PHE A 306 -19.00 2.58 9.67
N ARG A 307 -19.33 2.40 8.39
CA ARG A 307 -18.50 1.66 7.43
C ARG A 307 -17.13 2.31 7.24
N VAL A 308 -17.10 3.63 7.05
CA VAL A 308 -15.84 4.37 6.90
C VAL A 308 -14.96 4.26 8.14
N VAL A 309 -15.53 4.44 9.34
CA VAL A 309 -14.76 4.31 10.59
C VAL A 309 -14.21 2.89 10.74
N ALA A 310 -15.04 1.86 10.53
CA ALA A 310 -14.62 0.47 10.70
C ALA A 310 -13.49 0.07 9.74
N ASP A 311 -13.63 0.39 8.45
CA ASP A 311 -12.61 0.07 7.44
C ASP A 311 -11.30 0.81 7.71
N HIS A 312 -11.36 2.12 7.94
CA HIS A 312 -10.16 2.95 8.03
C HIS A 312 -9.36 2.69 9.31
N ILE A 313 -10.03 2.36 10.43
CA ILE A 313 -9.34 1.93 11.65
C ILE A 313 -8.60 0.61 11.41
N ARG A 314 -9.27 -0.36 10.77
CA ARG A 314 -8.65 -1.64 10.41
C ARG A 314 -7.45 -1.45 9.47
N GLY A 315 -7.61 -0.68 8.40
CA GLY A 315 -6.54 -0.41 7.44
C GLY A 315 -5.34 0.28 8.10
N ALA A 316 -5.59 1.33 8.90
CA ALA A 316 -4.52 2.01 9.64
C ALA A 316 -3.80 1.08 10.63
N ALA A 317 -4.53 0.20 11.33
CA ALA A 317 -3.94 -0.76 12.26
C ALA A 317 -2.94 -1.71 11.56
N PHE A 318 -3.32 -2.29 10.42
CA PHE A 318 -2.44 -3.17 9.66
C PHE A 318 -1.24 -2.44 9.05
N MET A 319 -1.42 -1.20 8.57
CA MET A 319 -0.30 -0.40 8.08
C MET A 319 0.72 -0.10 9.19
N ILE A 320 0.24 0.22 10.40
CA ILE A 320 1.12 0.46 11.57
C ILE A 320 1.81 -0.83 12.00
N ALA A 321 1.10 -1.97 11.98
CA ALA A 321 1.68 -3.29 12.27
C ALA A 321 2.84 -3.62 11.29
N ASP A 322 2.70 -3.25 10.01
CA ASP A 322 3.74 -3.37 8.99
C ASP A 322 4.78 -2.22 9.01
N GLY A 323 4.83 -1.43 10.10
CA GLY A 323 5.87 -0.43 10.35
C GLY A 323 5.63 0.95 9.73
N VAL A 324 4.44 1.21 9.20
CA VAL A 324 4.09 2.52 8.60
C VAL A 324 3.47 3.44 9.66
N LEU A 325 4.21 4.46 10.07
CA LEU A 325 3.73 5.48 11.01
C LEU A 325 3.13 6.70 10.28
N PRO A 326 2.16 7.41 10.88
CA PRO A 326 1.58 8.63 10.32
C PRO A 326 2.63 9.69 9.98
N SER A 327 2.62 10.20 8.75
CA SER A 327 3.56 11.22 8.26
C SER A 327 2.89 12.15 7.23
N ASN A 328 3.62 13.15 6.73
CA ASN A 328 3.14 14.07 5.69
C ASN A 328 3.33 13.52 4.26
N THR A 329 4.06 12.41 4.08
CA THR A 329 4.55 11.97 2.77
C THR A 329 4.50 10.46 2.62
N GLU A 330 4.50 9.99 1.37
CA GLU A 330 4.59 8.56 1.01
C GLU A 330 3.55 7.71 1.76
N ARG A 331 3.96 6.58 2.34
CA ARG A 331 3.08 5.62 3.02
C ARG A 331 2.42 6.22 4.26
N GLY A 332 3.16 7.02 5.03
CA GLY A 332 2.66 7.63 6.27
C GLY A 332 1.55 8.65 6.03
N TYR A 333 1.48 9.25 4.83
CA TYR A 333 0.35 10.09 4.44
C TYR A 333 -0.97 9.31 4.40
N PHE A 334 -0.96 8.06 3.92
CA PHE A 334 -2.18 7.25 3.84
C PHE A 334 -2.70 6.84 5.21
N VAL A 335 -1.83 6.44 6.15
CA VAL A 335 -2.24 6.16 7.54
C VAL A 335 -2.95 7.38 8.14
N ARG A 336 -2.37 8.56 7.93
CA ARG A 336 -2.96 9.81 8.36
C ARG A 336 -4.29 10.10 7.65
N ARG A 337 -4.38 9.89 6.34
CA ARG A 337 -5.60 10.11 5.54
C ARG A 337 -6.76 9.27 6.07
N LEU A 338 -6.53 7.97 6.28
CA LEU A 338 -7.53 7.05 6.84
C LEU A 338 -8.00 7.50 8.23
N LEU A 339 -7.06 7.76 9.16
CA LEU A 339 -7.41 8.15 10.53
C LEU A 339 -8.18 9.47 10.58
N ARG A 340 -7.81 10.45 9.75
CA ARG A 340 -8.48 11.75 9.72
C ARG A 340 -9.90 11.67 9.17
N ARG A 341 -10.09 10.89 8.10
CA ARG A 341 -11.43 10.63 7.55
C ARG A 341 -12.29 9.84 8.54
N ALA A 342 -11.71 8.86 9.23
CA ALA A 342 -12.40 8.16 10.32
C ALA A 342 -12.83 9.11 11.45
N VAL A 343 -11.97 10.03 11.90
CA VAL A 343 -12.33 11.05 12.92
C VAL A 343 -13.53 11.89 12.48
N ARG A 344 -13.55 12.35 11.22
CA ARG A 344 -14.66 13.17 10.70
C ARG A 344 -15.99 12.42 10.73
N HIS A 345 -15.99 11.14 10.36
CA HIS A 345 -17.19 10.30 10.40
C HIS A 345 -17.60 9.93 11.82
N ALA A 346 -16.65 9.70 12.71
CA ALA A 346 -16.91 9.49 14.13
C ALA A 346 -17.57 10.71 14.79
N ASP A 347 -17.22 11.94 14.37
CA ASP A 347 -17.91 13.16 14.81
C ASP A 347 -19.38 13.20 14.38
N LYS A 348 -19.71 12.73 13.17
CA LYS A 348 -21.11 12.62 12.72
C LYS A 348 -21.91 11.65 13.60
N LEU A 349 -21.23 10.65 14.15
CA LEU A 349 -21.79 9.67 15.08
C LEU A 349 -21.85 10.18 16.53
N GLY A 350 -21.31 11.38 16.83
CA GLY A 350 -21.27 11.91 18.19
C GLY A 350 -20.25 11.22 19.10
N MET A 351 -19.27 10.52 18.54
CA MET A 351 -18.24 9.83 19.33
C MET A 351 -17.33 10.81 20.06
N LYS A 352 -17.05 10.52 21.33
CA LYS A 352 -16.15 11.33 22.17
C LYS A 352 -14.70 11.21 21.68
N GLN A 353 -13.90 12.23 22.00
CA GLN A 353 -12.46 12.19 21.75
C GLN A 353 -11.77 11.13 22.60
N GLY A 354 -10.83 10.43 21.98
CA GLY A 354 -9.88 9.55 22.64
C GLY A 354 -10.37 8.11 22.79
N VAL A 355 -11.37 7.72 22.00
CA VAL A 355 -11.95 6.36 22.02
C VAL A 355 -11.48 5.51 20.83
N PHE A 356 -10.66 6.07 19.92
CA PHE A 356 -10.24 5.32 18.72
C PHE A 356 -9.33 4.13 19.05
N ALA A 357 -8.52 4.22 20.11
CA ALA A 357 -7.73 3.08 20.57
C ALA A 357 -8.61 1.87 20.95
N GLU A 358 -9.84 2.09 21.40
CA GLU A 358 -10.77 1.01 21.75
C GLU A 358 -11.32 0.30 20.50
N LEU A 359 -11.49 1.03 19.39
CA LEU A 359 -11.97 0.49 18.11
C LEU A 359 -10.99 -0.50 17.46
N VAL A 360 -9.71 -0.44 17.84
CA VAL A 360 -8.66 -1.32 17.31
C VAL A 360 -8.75 -2.72 17.90
N SER A 361 -9.21 -2.85 19.16
CA SER A 361 -9.17 -4.14 19.88
C SER A 361 -9.95 -5.25 19.17
N PRO A 362 -11.19 -5.03 18.69
CA PRO A 362 -11.91 -6.05 17.93
C PRO A 362 -11.18 -6.47 16.64
N ALA A 363 -10.50 -5.54 15.98
CA ALA A 363 -9.69 -5.89 14.80
C ALA A 363 -8.50 -6.79 15.21
N ILE A 364 -7.76 -6.44 16.27
CA ILE A 364 -6.64 -7.27 16.74
C ILE A 364 -7.10 -8.66 17.16
N GLU A 365 -8.24 -8.77 17.84
CA GLU A 365 -8.80 -10.05 18.27
C GLU A 365 -9.17 -10.94 17.08
N ASN A 366 -9.83 -10.37 16.06
CA ASN A 366 -10.27 -11.11 14.88
C ASN A 366 -9.11 -11.56 13.96
N TYR A 367 -8.00 -10.81 13.94
CA TYR A 367 -6.89 -11.05 13.01
C TYR A 367 -5.65 -11.67 13.68
N GLY A 368 -5.51 -11.57 15.01
CA GLY A 368 -4.27 -11.86 15.72
C GLY A 368 -3.82 -13.32 15.71
N GLU A 369 -4.72 -14.27 15.44
CA GLU A 369 -4.32 -15.67 15.23
C GLU A 369 -3.63 -15.88 13.87
N GLN A 370 -4.11 -15.19 12.83
CA GLN A 370 -3.59 -15.32 11.47
C GLN A 370 -2.38 -14.43 11.21
N TYR A 371 -2.35 -13.26 11.84
CA TYR A 371 -1.33 -12.23 11.68
C TYR A 371 -0.78 -11.83 13.06
N PRO A 372 0.13 -12.64 13.64
CA PRO A 372 0.67 -12.38 14.98
C PRO A 372 1.26 -10.98 15.15
N GLU A 373 1.80 -10.40 14.07
CA GLU A 373 2.38 -9.06 14.07
C GLU A 373 1.41 -7.96 14.51
N ILE A 374 0.10 -8.10 14.23
CA ILE A 374 -0.89 -7.10 14.66
C ILE A 374 -1.09 -7.12 16.18
N LYS A 375 -0.94 -8.30 16.79
CA LYS A 375 -1.04 -8.51 18.23
C LYS A 375 0.26 -8.10 18.93
N GLU A 376 1.41 -8.43 18.35
CA GLU A 376 2.72 -8.01 18.85
C GLU A 376 2.86 -6.48 18.87
N GLN A 377 2.30 -5.79 17.86
CA GLN A 377 2.32 -4.33 17.75
C GLN A 377 1.11 -3.63 18.39
N GLU A 378 0.26 -4.34 19.14
CA GLU A 378 -1.00 -3.81 19.69
C GLU A 378 -0.81 -2.47 20.41
N GLN A 379 0.18 -2.39 21.30
CA GLN A 379 0.45 -1.19 22.08
C GLN A 379 0.87 -0.01 21.17
N LEU A 380 1.75 -0.26 20.19
CA LEU A 380 2.19 0.75 19.23
C LEU A 380 1.01 1.25 18.39
N ILE A 381 0.16 0.35 17.92
CA ILE A 381 -1.03 0.69 17.12
C ILE A 381 -1.97 1.59 17.93
N LYS A 382 -2.36 1.14 19.12
CA LYS A 382 -3.28 1.88 20.01
C LYS A 382 -2.74 3.27 20.33
N GLU A 383 -1.47 3.37 20.72
CA GLU A 383 -0.86 4.67 21.03
C GLU A 383 -0.77 5.59 19.83
N THR A 384 -0.41 5.06 18.66
CA THR A 384 -0.23 5.84 17.43
C THR A 384 -1.56 6.41 16.96
N ILE A 385 -2.61 5.57 16.94
CA ILE A 385 -3.96 5.97 16.56
C ILE A 385 -4.52 7.00 17.54
N GLN A 386 -4.39 6.78 18.85
CA GLN A 386 -4.82 7.72 19.88
C GLN A 386 -4.14 9.10 19.73
N LYS A 387 -2.81 9.11 19.53
CA LYS A 387 -2.04 10.35 19.38
C LYS A 387 -2.47 11.13 18.14
N GLU A 388 -2.70 10.45 17.01
CA GLU A 388 -3.18 11.12 15.78
C GLU A 388 -4.63 11.60 15.90
N GLU A 389 -5.52 10.84 16.57
CA GLU A 389 -6.91 11.25 16.83
C GLU A 389 -6.95 12.58 17.60
N VAL A 390 -6.28 12.63 18.76
CA VAL A 390 -6.24 13.82 19.62
C VAL A 390 -5.68 15.03 18.85
N ARG A 391 -4.54 14.85 18.19
CA ARG A 391 -3.88 15.92 17.42
C ARG A 391 -4.75 16.42 16.26
N PHE A 392 -5.43 15.51 15.57
CA PHE A 392 -6.25 15.89 14.44
C PHE A 392 -7.53 16.60 14.86
N ARG A 393 -8.19 16.18 15.93
CA ARG A 393 -9.40 16.86 16.44
C ARG A 393 -9.15 18.33 16.77
N GLU A 394 -7.99 18.65 17.35
CA GLU A 394 -7.58 20.04 17.60
C GLU A 394 -7.40 20.84 16.29
N THR A 395 -6.81 20.21 15.28
CA THR A 395 -6.63 20.78 13.93
C THR A 395 -7.98 20.97 13.23
N LEU A 396 -8.85 19.97 13.29
CA LEU A 396 -10.17 19.94 12.67
C LEU A 396 -11.07 21.05 13.22
N ALA A 397 -11.08 21.27 14.54
CA ALA A 397 -11.85 22.34 15.16
C ALA A 397 -11.44 23.74 14.67
N LYS A 398 -10.16 23.94 14.35
CA LYS A 398 -9.66 25.20 13.76
C LYS A 398 -10.03 25.31 12.28
N GLY A 399 -9.84 24.24 11.51
CA GLY A 399 -10.13 24.21 10.08
C GLY A 399 -11.63 24.33 9.77
N LEU A 400 -12.51 23.70 10.56
CA LEU A 400 -13.96 23.83 10.41
C LEU A 400 -14.43 25.28 10.57
N LYS A 401 -13.89 26.03 11.52
CA LYS A 401 -14.22 27.45 11.70
C LYS A 401 -13.85 28.29 10.50
N GLU A 402 -12.76 27.96 9.82
CA GLU A 402 -12.33 28.66 8.62
C GLU A 402 -13.15 28.24 7.40
N PHE A 403 -13.41 26.93 7.26
CA PHE A 403 -14.26 26.39 6.21
C PHE A 403 -15.66 27.03 6.19
N GLU A 404 -16.30 27.19 7.36
CA GLU A 404 -17.62 27.84 7.46
C GLU A 404 -17.64 29.31 7.02
N LYS A 405 -16.50 30.01 7.07
CA LYS A 405 -16.41 31.39 6.54
C LYS A 405 -16.38 31.41 5.02
N LEU A 406 -15.82 30.36 4.41
CA LEU A 406 -15.62 30.24 2.97
C LEU A 406 -16.83 29.60 2.27
N SER A 407 -17.63 28.81 2.99
CA SER A 407 -18.71 27.98 2.44
C SER A 407 -19.89 28.74 1.79
N GLY A 408 -19.89 30.07 1.81
CA GLY A 408 -20.99 30.88 1.26
C GLY A 408 -20.96 31.12 -0.25
N LYS A 409 -19.84 30.86 -0.95
CA LYS A 409 -19.65 31.32 -2.36
C LYS A 409 -18.90 30.34 -3.29
N GLY A 410 -18.75 29.07 -2.90
CA GLY A 410 -17.80 28.16 -3.56
C GLY A 410 -16.39 28.27 -2.97
N ILE A 411 -15.58 27.22 -3.08
CA ILE A 411 -14.21 27.20 -2.54
C ILE A 411 -13.22 27.12 -3.71
N SER A 412 -12.43 28.19 -3.89
CA SER A 412 -11.37 28.21 -4.90
C SER A 412 -10.22 27.29 -4.54
N GLY A 413 -9.40 26.93 -5.54
CA GLY A 413 -8.22 26.10 -5.32
C GLY A 413 -7.23 26.71 -4.33
N TYR A 414 -7.07 28.03 -4.36
CA TYR A 414 -6.25 28.77 -3.39
C TYR A 414 -6.82 28.71 -1.97
N GLU A 415 -8.13 28.83 -1.79
CA GLU A 415 -8.77 28.73 -0.47
C GLU A 415 -8.67 27.31 0.08
N ALA A 416 -8.92 26.29 -0.74
CA ALA A 416 -8.70 24.89 -0.38
C ALA A 416 -7.23 24.62 -0.02
N PHE A 417 -6.29 25.19 -0.78
CA PHE A 417 -4.86 25.07 -0.49
C PHE A 417 -4.47 25.82 0.78
N ASN A 418 -5.09 26.97 1.07
CA ASN A 418 -4.90 27.71 2.32
C ASN A 418 -5.41 26.94 3.54
N LEU A 419 -6.59 26.32 3.43
CA LEU A 419 -7.12 25.39 4.43
C LEU A 419 -6.10 24.27 4.73
N TYR A 420 -5.52 23.69 3.68
CA TYR A 420 -4.50 22.67 3.80
C TYR A 420 -3.20 23.17 4.46
N GLN A 421 -2.57 24.21 3.92
CA GLN A 421 -1.23 24.64 4.34
C GLN A 421 -1.23 25.37 5.69
N SER A 422 -2.24 26.21 5.95
CA SER A 422 -2.26 27.12 7.10
C SER A 422 -2.98 26.52 8.30
N TYR A 423 -4.00 25.70 8.05
CA TYR A 423 -4.86 25.13 9.08
C TYR A 423 -4.74 23.61 9.19
N GLY A 424 -3.89 22.97 8.40
CA GLY A 424 -3.69 21.53 8.41
C GLY A 424 -4.93 20.73 7.99
N PHE A 425 -5.87 21.39 7.32
CA PHE A 425 -7.19 20.88 6.98
C PHE A 425 -7.14 20.19 5.61
N PRO A 426 -7.16 18.83 5.56
CA PRO A 426 -6.91 18.11 4.32
C PRO A 426 -7.91 18.44 3.22
N LEU A 427 -7.47 18.36 1.96
CA LEU A 427 -8.36 18.51 0.81
C LEU A 427 -9.52 17.52 0.89
N ASP A 428 -9.26 16.26 1.28
CA ASP A 428 -10.28 15.22 1.39
C ASP A 428 -11.45 15.63 2.30
N VAL A 429 -11.13 16.17 3.48
CA VAL A 429 -12.12 16.66 4.45
C VAL A 429 -12.85 17.89 3.90
N THR A 430 -12.14 18.76 3.17
CA THR A 430 -12.73 19.92 2.49
C THR A 430 -13.75 19.50 1.44
N LEU A 431 -13.40 18.53 0.58
CA LEU A 431 -14.27 17.98 -0.46
C LEU A 431 -15.50 17.32 0.13
N GLU A 432 -15.33 16.55 1.21
CA GLU A 432 -16.43 15.87 1.88
C GLU A 432 -17.44 16.87 2.47
N LEU A 433 -16.97 17.89 3.20
CA LEU A 433 -17.83 18.93 3.76
C LEU A 433 -18.49 19.81 2.70
N ALA A 434 -17.77 20.09 1.62
CA ALA A 434 -18.32 20.87 0.53
C ALA A 434 -19.46 20.09 -0.15
N LYS A 435 -19.29 18.78 -0.36
CA LYS A 435 -20.35 17.89 -0.87
C LYS A 435 -21.59 17.89 0.04
N GLU A 436 -21.42 17.84 1.36
CA GLU A 436 -22.55 17.89 2.32
C GLU A 436 -23.36 19.20 2.22
N LYS A 437 -22.68 20.32 1.95
CA LYS A 437 -23.30 21.63 1.82
C LYS A 437 -23.67 21.99 0.37
N ASN A 438 -23.47 21.07 -0.57
CA ASN A 438 -23.67 21.28 -2.00
C ASN A 438 -22.85 22.47 -2.56
N ILE A 439 -21.58 22.53 -2.18
CA ILE A 439 -20.60 23.57 -2.53
C ILE A 439 -19.57 22.95 -3.47
N GLU A 440 -19.24 23.64 -4.55
CA GLU A 440 -18.15 23.24 -5.44
C GLU A 440 -16.78 23.64 -4.89
N VAL A 441 -15.80 22.76 -5.09
CA VAL A 441 -14.39 22.99 -4.74
C VAL A 441 -13.56 22.84 -6.02
N ASP A 442 -12.77 23.85 -6.33
CA ASP A 442 -11.85 23.83 -7.46
C ASP A 442 -10.62 22.95 -7.15
N ARG A 443 -10.72 21.66 -7.52
CA ARG A 443 -9.68 20.64 -7.32
C ARG A 443 -8.44 20.90 -8.17
N ASP A 444 -8.63 21.33 -9.41
CA ASP A 444 -7.53 21.58 -10.33
C ASP A 444 -6.72 22.79 -9.87
N GLY A 445 -7.39 23.85 -9.41
CA GLY A 445 -6.75 24.98 -8.78
C GLY A 445 -6.00 24.60 -7.51
N PHE A 446 -6.56 23.73 -6.67
CA PHE A 446 -5.83 23.21 -5.49
C PHE A 446 -4.55 22.51 -5.93
N GLN A 447 -4.63 21.64 -6.93
CA GLN A 447 -3.49 20.88 -7.40
C GLN A 447 -2.41 21.79 -7.99
N GLN A 448 -2.80 22.85 -8.71
CA GLN A 448 -1.87 23.86 -9.20
C GLN A 448 -1.18 24.60 -8.06
N GLU A 449 -1.92 25.05 -7.04
CA GLU A 449 -1.34 25.74 -5.87
C GLU A 449 -0.45 24.80 -5.04
N PHE A 450 -0.86 23.54 -4.88
CA PHE A 450 -0.08 22.50 -4.24
C PHE A 450 1.21 22.21 -5.01
N GLN A 451 1.15 22.12 -6.34
CA GLN A 451 2.32 21.99 -7.21
C GLN A 451 3.23 23.21 -7.13
N LYS A 452 2.70 24.44 -7.19
CA LYS A 452 3.49 25.66 -6.98
C LYS A 452 4.19 25.66 -5.63
N HIS A 453 3.51 25.26 -4.56
CA HIS A 453 4.11 25.13 -3.23
C HIS A 453 5.16 24.02 -3.17
N GLN A 454 4.92 22.89 -3.85
CA GLN A 454 5.91 21.83 -4.04
C GLN A 454 7.10 22.32 -4.87
N GLU A 455 6.90 23.18 -5.87
CA GLU A 455 7.91 23.80 -6.74
C GLU A 455 8.73 24.87 -6.03
N VAL A 456 8.12 25.65 -5.13
CA VAL A 456 8.83 26.56 -4.22
C VAL A 456 9.64 25.75 -3.20
N SER A 457 9.06 24.65 -2.68
CA SER A 457 9.80 23.67 -1.87
C SER A 457 10.87 22.95 -2.67
N ARG A 458 10.65 22.73 -3.98
CA ARG A 458 11.56 22.11 -4.95
C ARG A 458 12.57 23.06 -5.53
N THR A 459 12.42 24.37 -5.54
CA THR A 459 13.50 25.32 -5.86
C THR A 459 14.44 25.44 -4.67
N GLY A 460 13.93 25.27 -3.45
CA GLY A 460 14.72 24.89 -2.27
C GLY A 460 15.27 23.44 -2.30
N ALA A 461 14.74 22.56 -3.17
CA ALA A 461 15.14 21.16 -3.36
C ALA A 461 15.78 20.85 -4.74
N ALA A 462 16.03 21.84 -5.60
CA ALA A 462 16.58 21.64 -6.94
C ALA A 462 18.11 21.46 -6.85
N GLY A 463 18.68 21.83 -5.69
CA GLY A 463 19.96 21.32 -5.23
C GLY A 463 19.87 20.02 -4.39
N ARG A 464 18.70 19.38 -4.23
CA ARG A 464 18.50 18.16 -3.40
C ARG A 464 18.34 16.85 -4.19
N PHE A 465 18.31 16.86 -5.54
CA PHE A 465 18.16 15.63 -6.35
C PHE A 465 19.23 15.47 -7.43
N LYS A 466 20.47 15.86 -7.14
CA LYS A 466 21.67 15.23 -7.71
C LYS A 466 22.39 14.50 -6.58
N GLY A 467 21.94 13.31 -6.21
CA GLY A 467 22.53 12.63 -5.06
C GLY A 467 21.89 11.30 -4.75
N GLY A 468 22.31 10.28 -5.49
CA GLY A 468 22.00 8.87 -5.28
C GLY A 468 22.89 8.06 -6.23
N LEU A 469 24.16 7.90 -5.84
CA LEU A 469 25.17 7.03 -6.48
C LEU A 469 25.43 7.25 -7.99
N ALA A 470 25.81 8.47 -8.38
CA ALA A 470 26.42 8.70 -9.71
C ALA A 470 27.57 9.73 -9.72
N ASP A 471 27.82 10.43 -8.61
CA ASP A 471 28.87 11.43 -8.53
C ASP A 471 30.03 10.90 -7.68
N ALA A 472 31.10 10.46 -8.33
CA ALA A 472 32.35 10.02 -7.71
C ALA A 472 33.43 11.13 -7.75
N SER A 473 33.02 12.40 -7.80
CA SER A 473 33.93 13.53 -7.71
C SER A 473 34.73 13.52 -6.41
N VAL A 474 35.88 14.20 -6.44
CA VAL A 474 36.78 14.34 -5.29
C VAL A 474 36.04 15.04 -4.13
N GLU A 475 35.21 16.03 -4.45
CA GLU A 475 34.43 16.82 -3.50
C GLU A 475 33.36 15.96 -2.81
N THR A 476 32.62 15.14 -3.58
CA THR A 476 31.64 14.21 -3.00
C THR A 476 32.31 13.17 -2.11
N THR A 477 33.49 12.67 -2.51
CA THR A 477 34.30 11.72 -1.73
C THR A 477 34.79 12.32 -0.39
N ARG A 478 35.20 13.60 -0.40
CA ARG A 478 35.55 14.35 0.81
C ARG A 478 34.34 14.50 1.73
N LEU A 479 33.22 15.00 1.20
CA LEU A 479 32.00 15.21 1.98
C LEU A 479 31.41 13.90 2.51
N HIS A 480 31.61 12.78 1.80
CA HIS A 480 31.21 11.46 2.28
C HIS A 480 31.99 11.03 3.52
N THR A 481 33.31 11.24 3.52
CA THR A 481 34.13 10.96 4.70
C THR A 481 33.80 11.91 5.85
N ALA A 482 33.54 13.19 5.58
CA ALA A 482 33.10 14.14 6.60
C ALA A 482 31.72 13.78 7.20
N ASN A 483 30.82 13.13 6.44
CA ASN A 483 29.55 12.62 6.97
C ASN A 483 29.75 11.56 8.06
N HIS A 484 30.73 10.66 7.90
CA HIS A 484 31.05 9.63 8.89
C HIS A 484 31.59 10.26 10.19
N LEU A 485 32.48 11.26 10.06
CA LEU A 485 32.99 11.99 11.22
C LEU A 485 31.87 12.76 11.94
N LEU A 486 30.95 13.37 11.19
CA LEU A 486 29.80 14.07 11.74
C LEU A 486 28.89 13.13 12.54
N LEU A 487 28.56 11.95 12.01
CA LEU A 487 27.70 11.00 12.71
C LEU A 487 28.34 10.52 14.03
N ALA A 488 29.62 10.16 13.99
CA ALA A 488 30.37 9.77 15.19
C ALA A 488 30.44 10.91 16.24
N ALA A 489 30.72 12.14 15.79
CA ALA A 489 30.75 13.30 16.67
C ALA A 489 29.38 13.60 17.31
N LEU A 490 28.28 13.46 16.54
CA LEU A 490 26.93 13.62 17.07
C LEU A 490 26.61 12.59 18.14
N ARG A 491 27.00 11.32 17.95
CA ARG A 491 26.82 10.26 18.96
C ARG A 491 27.61 10.57 20.23
N GLN A 492 28.86 11.01 20.11
CA GLN A 492 29.69 11.32 21.27
C GLN A 492 29.19 12.54 22.05
N VAL A 493 28.66 13.57 21.39
CA VAL A 493 28.20 14.81 22.04
C VAL A 493 26.77 14.70 22.55
N LEU A 494 25.86 14.14 21.74
CA LEU A 494 24.43 14.10 22.04
C LEU A 494 23.97 12.80 22.69
N GLY A 495 24.71 11.70 22.52
CA GLY A 495 24.44 10.39 23.09
C GLY A 495 24.28 9.25 22.06
N GLU A 496 24.43 8.01 22.53
CA GLU A 496 24.39 6.78 21.72
C GLU A 496 23.03 6.52 21.04
N HIS A 497 21.95 7.19 21.45
CA HIS A 497 20.63 7.10 20.80
C HIS A 497 20.58 7.77 19.42
N VAL A 498 21.64 8.49 19.03
CA VAL A 498 21.75 9.13 17.73
C VAL A 498 22.14 8.12 16.67
N HIS A 499 21.18 7.74 15.83
CA HIS A 499 21.39 6.89 14.67
C HIS A 499 21.01 7.63 13.39
N GLN A 500 21.68 7.33 12.29
CA GLN A 500 21.34 7.85 10.98
C GLN A 500 19.93 7.39 10.58
N ARG A 501 19.11 8.33 10.09
CA ARG A 501 17.74 8.11 9.57
C ARG A 501 17.60 8.49 8.10
N GLY A 502 18.66 9.05 7.52
CA GLY A 502 18.79 9.33 6.09
C GLY A 502 20.00 10.21 5.83
N SER A 503 20.64 10.04 4.68
CA SER A 503 21.75 10.90 4.27
C SER A 503 21.59 11.33 2.81
N ASN A 504 22.09 12.51 2.48
CA ASN A 504 22.24 12.97 1.11
C ASN A 504 23.50 13.83 1.02
N ILE A 505 24.50 13.31 0.30
CA ILE A 505 25.79 13.94 0.08
C ILE A 505 25.87 14.35 -1.39
N THR A 506 26.28 15.59 -1.64
CA THR A 506 26.57 16.11 -2.98
C THR A 506 27.97 16.71 -2.99
N ALA A 507 28.49 17.13 -4.14
CA ALA A 507 29.76 17.85 -4.22
C ALA A 507 29.79 19.19 -3.43
N GLU A 508 28.62 19.71 -3.03
CA GLU A 508 28.49 21.02 -2.38
C GLU A 508 28.19 20.94 -0.88
N ARG A 509 27.58 19.84 -0.40
CA ARG A 509 27.10 19.75 0.99
C ARG A 509 26.80 18.34 1.48
N ILE A 510 26.73 18.23 2.80
CA ILE A 510 26.17 17.10 3.55
C ILE A 510 24.77 17.48 4.04
N ARG A 511 23.83 16.53 3.94
CA ARG A 511 22.56 16.54 4.66
C ARG A 511 22.42 15.23 5.42
N LEU A 512 22.55 15.28 6.74
CA LEU A 512 22.41 14.12 7.61
C LEU A 512 21.14 14.24 8.45
N ASP A 513 20.26 13.24 8.35
CA ASP A 513 19.07 13.09 9.18
C ASP A 513 19.38 12.05 10.27
N PHE A 514 19.09 12.36 11.53
CA PHE A 514 19.45 11.51 12.68
C PHE A 514 18.37 11.50 13.77
N SER A 515 18.33 10.42 14.56
CA SER A 515 17.38 10.31 15.67
C SER A 515 17.81 11.14 16.87
N HIS A 516 17.03 12.16 17.19
CA HIS A 516 17.21 12.96 18.39
C HIS A 516 15.88 13.69 18.73
N PRO A 517 15.31 13.51 19.92
CA PRO A 517 13.94 13.94 20.21
C PRO A 517 13.75 15.46 20.32
N GLN A 518 14.81 16.18 20.68
CA GLN A 518 14.75 17.59 21.08
C GLN A 518 15.67 18.47 20.25
N LYS A 519 15.58 19.79 20.43
CA LYS A 519 16.49 20.70 19.74
C LYS A 519 17.90 20.63 20.33
N ALA A 520 18.90 20.30 19.50
CA ALA A 520 20.31 20.32 19.89
C ALA A 520 20.70 21.76 20.23
N ALA A 521 21.31 21.94 21.40
CA ALA A 521 21.71 23.24 21.86
C ALA A 521 22.82 23.81 20.94
N PRO A 522 22.85 25.14 20.70
CA PRO A 522 23.92 25.77 19.91
C PRO A 522 25.32 25.38 20.38
N GLU A 523 25.51 25.22 21.69
CA GLU A 523 26.77 24.82 22.32
C GLU A 523 27.14 23.37 22.02
N GLU A 524 26.16 22.48 21.91
CA GLU A 524 26.38 21.09 21.50
C GLU A 524 26.76 21.00 20.03
N LEU A 525 26.07 21.74 19.16
CA LEU A 525 26.42 21.81 17.73
C LEU A 525 27.82 22.38 17.52
N LYS A 526 28.22 23.36 18.32
CA LYS A 526 29.58 23.90 18.30
C LYS A 526 30.62 22.85 18.70
N LYS A 527 30.36 22.07 19.75
CA LYS A 527 31.23 20.96 20.16
C LYS A 527 31.34 19.88 19.08
N VAL A 528 30.23 19.55 18.40
CA VAL A 528 30.24 18.61 17.26
C VAL A 528 31.13 19.15 16.14
N GLU A 529 30.99 20.42 15.76
CA GLU A 529 31.84 21.04 14.73
C GLU A 529 33.31 21.06 15.13
N GLU A 530 33.63 21.42 16.37
CA GLU A 530 35.00 21.42 16.91
C GLU A 530 35.61 20.02 16.88
N LEU A 531 34.85 19.00 17.31
CA LEU A 531 35.30 17.61 17.34
C LEU A 531 35.55 17.06 15.93
N VAL A 532 34.69 17.34 14.95
CA VAL A 532 34.93 16.93 13.56
C VAL A 532 36.22 17.56 13.03
N ASN A 533 36.43 18.85 13.28
CA ASN A 533 37.65 19.55 12.85
C ASN A 533 38.91 19.04 13.57
N GLU A 534 38.82 18.68 14.84
CA GLU A 534 39.90 18.01 15.59
C GLU A 534 40.29 16.68 14.90
N LYS A 535 39.30 15.84 14.56
CA LYS A 535 39.55 14.55 13.88
C LYS A 535 40.04 14.69 12.44
N ILE A 536 39.73 15.80 11.79
CA ILE A 536 40.35 16.16 10.52
C ILE A 536 41.83 16.50 10.71
N GLN A 537 42.17 17.29 11.73
CA GLN A 537 43.57 17.68 12.01
C GLN A 537 44.43 16.50 12.48
N GLU A 538 43.86 15.55 13.20
CA GLU A 538 44.54 14.32 13.62
C GLU A 538 44.95 13.43 12.44
N GLY A 539 44.32 13.59 11.27
CA GLY A 539 44.67 12.84 10.07
C GLY A 539 44.45 11.33 10.23
N LEU A 540 43.23 10.93 10.58
CA LEU A 540 42.83 9.52 10.71
C LEU A 540 42.88 8.83 9.34
N GLY A 541 43.38 7.60 9.31
CA GLY A 541 43.35 6.75 8.13
C GLY A 541 41.96 6.16 7.90
N MET A 542 41.48 6.22 6.66
CA MET A 542 40.21 5.61 6.26
C MET A 542 40.45 4.20 5.69
N ILE A 543 40.18 3.17 6.50
CA ILE A 543 40.51 1.79 6.19
C ILE A 543 39.23 1.00 5.91
N LYS A 544 39.14 0.39 4.72
CA LYS A 544 38.07 -0.54 4.36
C LYS A 544 38.43 -1.95 4.82
N ARG A 545 37.52 -2.63 5.52
CA ARG A 545 37.62 -4.07 5.82
C ARG A 545 36.34 -4.77 5.38
N GLU A 546 36.47 -5.95 4.80
CA GLU A 546 35.35 -6.84 4.52
C GLU A 546 35.24 -7.88 5.64
N MET A 547 34.03 -8.11 6.11
CA MET A 547 33.74 -9.03 7.22
C MET A 547 32.30 -9.51 7.15
N SER A 548 31.94 -10.51 7.96
CA SER A 548 30.55 -10.93 8.06
C SER A 548 29.68 -9.83 8.70
N LYS A 549 28.41 -9.79 8.34
CA LYS A 549 27.42 -8.88 8.94
C LYS A 549 27.35 -9.02 10.46
N GLU A 550 27.42 -10.25 10.96
CA GLU A 550 27.38 -10.54 12.40
C GLU A 550 28.61 -10.00 13.14
N GLU A 551 29.81 -10.12 12.57
CA GLU A 551 31.02 -9.55 13.14
C GLU A 551 30.99 -8.02 13.15
N ALA A 552 30.54 -7.41 12.05
CA ALA A 552 30.40 -5.96 11.95
C ALA A 552 29.39 -5.40 12.98
N GLN A 553 28.29 -6.11 13.21
CA GLN A 553 27.31 -5.75 14.25
C GLN A 553 27.89 -5.92 15.67
N LYS A 554 28.64 -6.99 15.94
CA LYS A 554 29.33 -7.18 17.23
C LYS A 554 30.36 -6.10 17.51
N LEU A 555 31.01 -5.59 16.47
CA LEU A 555 31.91 -4.44 16.57
C LEU A 555 31.16 -3.13 16.81
N GLY A 556 29.82 -3.09 16.69
CA GLY A 556 29.02 -1.88 16.86
C GLY A 556 29.20 -0.90 15.71
N ALA A 557 29.43 -1.38 14.49
CA ALA A 557 29.47 -0.51 13.31
C ALA A 557 28.06 0.01 12.97
N GLU A 558 27.95 1.31 12.68
CA GLU A 558 26.65 1.93 12.35
C GLU A 558 26.18 1.51 10.95
N MET A 559 24.86 1.37 10.82
CA MET A 559 24.21 0.94 9.59
C MET A 559 23.28 2.03 9.06
N GLU A 560 23.15 2.12 7.75
CA GLU A 560 22.16 3.00 7.15
C GLU A 560 20.75 2.43 7.38
N PHE A 561 19.88 3.25 7.96
CA PHE A 561 18.52 2.87 8.25
C PHE A 561 17.73 2.54 6.96
N GLY A 562 17.11 1.35 6.94
CA GLY A 562 16.27 0.91 5.81
C GLY A 562 17.02 0.17 4.69
N ILE A 563 18.35 0.02 4.78
CA ILE A 563 19.12 -0.76 3.80
C ILE A 563 19.25 -2.22 4.25
N LYS A 564 18.94 -3.16 3.36
CA LYS A 564 19.24 -4.58 3.55
C LYS A 564 20.68 -4.87 3.12
N TYR A 565 21.49 -5.35 4.05
CA TYR A 565 22.86 -5.80 3.80
C TYR A 565 22.91 -7.32 3.64
N GLY A 566 23.76 -7.80 2.72
CA GLY A 566 24.06 -9.22 2.55
C GLY A 566 24.92 -9.80 3.68
N ASP A 567 25.31 -11.07 3.57
CA ASP A 567 26.03 -11.81 4.62
C ASP A 567 27.47 -11.32 4.82
N VAL A 568 28.09 -10.80 3.76
CA VAL A 568 29.40 -10.13 3.79
C VAL A 568 29.20 -8.64 3.52
N VAL A 569 29.82 -7.80 4.34
CA VAL A 569 29.67 -6.35 4.31
C VAL A 569 31.03 -5.65 4.26
N SER A 570 31.04 -4.48 3.63
CA SER A 570 32.18 -3.55 3.69
C SER A 570 31.98 -2.58 4.85
N VAL A 571 32.95 -2.51 5.76
CA VAL A 571 32.97 -1.56 6.87
C VAL A 571 34.16 -0.63 6.70
N TYR A 572 33.91 0.68 6.75
CA TYR A 572 34.95 1.69 6.76
C TYR A 572 35.22 2.15 8.19
N PHE A 573 36.50 2.24 8.53
CA PHE A 573 36.99 2.69 9.82
C PHE A 573 37.79 3.98 9.64
N ALA A 574 37.53 4.97 10.50
CA ALA A 574 38.41 6.13 10.69
C ALA A 574 39.30 5.87 11.90
N GLU A 575 40.56 5.50 11.67
CA GLU A 575 41.48 5.01 12.71
C GLU A 575 42.74 5.89 12.81
N ASP A 576 43.24 6.10 14.03
CA ASP A 576 44.55 6.75 14.23
C ASP A 576 45.73 5.76 14.04
N GLU A 577 46.97 6.25 14.04
CA GLU A 577 48.18 5.41 13.91
C GLU A 577 48.34 4.38 15.04
N LYS A 578 47.64 4.55 16.16
CA LYS A 578 47.66 3.65 17.32
C LYS A 578 46.53 2.61 17.28
N GLY A 579 45.68 2.65 16.26
CA GLY A 579 44.55 1.74 16.07
C GLY A 579 43.27 2.13 16.82
N ASN A 580 43.17 3.35 17.36
CA ASN A 580 41.94 3.84 17.96
C ASN A 580 40.95 4.25 16.89
N VAL A 581 39.73 3.72 16.96
CA VAL A 581 38.65 3.94 15.99
C VAL A 581 37.75 5.08 16.45
N PHE A 582 37.60 6.12 15.62
CA PHE A 582 36.64 7.20 15.85
C PHE A 582 35.27 6.93 15.22
N SER A 583 35.25 6.45 13.97
CA SER A 583 34.03 6.08 13.24
C SER A 583 34.20 4.69 12.61
N LYS A 584 33.10 3.92 12.58
CA LYS A 584 33.01 2.59 11.96
C LYS A 584 31.59 2.39 11.41
N GLU A 585 31.46 2.29 10.09
CA GLU A 585 30.14 2.29 9.44
C GLU A 585 30.09 1.32 8.27
N PHE A 586 28.93 0.70 8.06
CA PHE A 586 28.63 -0.13 6.90
C PHE A 586 28.52 0.77 5.68
N CYS A 587 29.57 0.78 4.85
CA CYS A 587 29.64 1.68 3.71
C CYS A 587 30.38 1.03 2.53
N GLY A 588 29.80 1.19 1.33
CA GLY A 588 30.40 0.75 0.07
C GLY A 588 30.84 1.89 -0.85
N GLY A 589 30.67 3.15 -0.43
CA GLY A 589 30.99 4.31 -1.26
C GLY A 589 32.45 4.77 -1.14
N PRO A 590 32.87 5.73 -1.98
CA PRO A 590 34.25 6.22 -2.01
C PRO A 590 34.57 7.07 -0.78
N HIS A 591 35.81 6.97 -0.29
CA HIS A 591 36.36 7.77 0.82
C HIS A 591 37.74 8.33 0.47
N VAL A 592 38.12 9.43 1.11
CA VAL A 592 39.52 9.90 1.09
C VAL A 592 40.41 8.90 1.82
N LYS A 593 41.72 8.92 1.60
CA LYS A 593 42.63 7.99 2.31
C LYS A 593 42.88 8.46 3.74
N ASN A 594 42.89 9.77 3.95
CA ASN A 594 43.19 10.39 5.23
C ASN A 594 42.26 11.59 5.51
N THR A 595 41.80 11.74 6.75
CA THR A 595 40.87 12.84 7.11
C THR A 595 41.50 14.23 6.98
N SER A 596 42.83 14.35 6.96
CA SER A 596 43.52 15.63 6.70
C SER A 596 43.25 16.19 5.30
N GLU A 597 42.76 15.37 4.36
CA GLU A 597 42.37 15.78 3.01
C GLU A 597 41.05 16.57 2.99
N LEU A 598 40.32 16.67 4.12
CA LEU A 598 38.97 17.22 4.17
C LEU A 598 38.89 18.74 4.21
N GLY A 599 39.94 19.47 4.62
CA GLY A 599 39.87 20.92 4.77
C GLY A 599 39.20 21.32 6.09
N LYS A 600 38.31 22.33 6.09
CA LYS A 600 37.63 22.75 7.32
C LYS A 600 36.15 22.39 7.29
N PHE A 601 35.65 21.72 8.33
CA PHE A 601 34.24 21.35 8.44
C PHE A 601 33.40 22.45 9.10
N LYS A 602 32.19 22.68 8.57
CA LYS A 602 31.27 23.67 9.13
C LYS A 602 29.81 23.21 9.05
N ILE A 603 29.09 23.33 10.16
CA ILE A 603 27.65 23.15 10.24
C ILE A 603 26.95 24.44 9.81
N LEU A 604 26.11 24.36 8.78
CA LEU A 604 25.35 25.49 8.28
C LEU A 604 24.07 25.72 9.09
N LYS A 605 23.33 24.65 9.34
CA LYS A 605 22.09 24.71 10.12
C LYS A 605 21.63 23.34 10.59
N GLU A 606 20.74 23.37 11.55
CA GLU A 606 20.01 22.24 12.06
C GLU A 606 18.49 22.54 12.03
N GLU A 607 17.66 21.58 11.61
CA GLU A 607 16.20 21.70 11.54
C GLU A 607 15.46 20.39 11.89
N ALA A 608 14.26 20.47 12.46
CA ALA A 608 13.41 19.29 12.70
C ALA A 608 12.82 18.78 11.37
N VAL A 609 12.82 17.45 11.17
CA VAL A 609 12.23 16.80 9.99
C VAL A 609 10.87 16.20 10.31
N SER A 610 10.80 15.46 11.42
CA SER A 610 9.60 14.83 11.96
C SER A 610 9.79 14.60 13.47
N ALA A 611 8.78 14.05 14.17
CA ALA A 611 8.92 13.75 15.58
C ALA A 611 10.09 12.76 15.80
N GLY A 612 11.05 13.13 16.64
CA GLY A 612 12.22 12.29 16.93
C GLY A 612 13.36 12.36 15.90
N ILE A 613 13.21 13.09 14.78
CA ILE A 613 14.21 13.15 13.71
C ILE A 613 14.63 14.59 13.43
N ARG A 614 15.95 14.80 13.41
CA ARG A 614 16.62 16.09 13.23
C ARG A 614 17.52 16.03 12.02
N ARG A 615 17.78 17.16 11.39
CA ARG A 615 18.59 17.27 10.17
C ARG A 615 19.68 18.30 10.35
N ILE A 616 20.92 17.90 10.11
CA ILE A 616 22.06 18.81 9.97
C ILE A 616 22.40 18.98 8.49
N ARG A 617 22.72 20.22 8.11
CA ARG A 617 23.42 20.52 6.86
C ARG A 617 24.80 21.05 7.17
N ALA A 618 25.81 20.53 6.48
CA ALA A 618 27.21 20.90 6.67
C ALA A 618 27.96 20.97 5.35
N VAL A 619 29.13 21.62 5.35
CA VAL A 619 30.02 21.80 4.20
C VAL A 619 31.48 21.63 4.61
N LEU A 620 32.36 21.51 3.62
CA LEU A 620 33.81 21.61 3.78
C LEU A 620 34.29 22.89 3.07
N ASP A 621 35.06 23.71 3.78
CA ASP A 621 35.73 24.91 3.29
C ASP A 621 37.20 24.63 2.92
#